data_AF-A0A150PQS8-F1
#
_entry.id   AF-A0A150PQS8-F1
#
_cell.length_a   1.000
_cell.length_b   1.000
_cell.length_c   1.000
_cell.angle_alpha   90.00
_cell.angle_beta   90.00
_cell.angle_gamma   90.00
#
_symmetry.space_group_name_H-M   'P 1'
#
loop_
_entity.id
_entity.type
_entity.pdbx_description
1 polymer ?
#
loop_
_entity_poly.entity_id
_entity_poly.type
_entity_poly.pdbx_seq_one_letter_code
_entity_poly.pdbx_strand_id
1 'polypeptide(L)'
;MSAPGRARRRGRLRAKDVASAAALLLLGGVAPVVGDIGSCGQAPDELDPYKFFALKAQIDCAQCEACGLGTRACAAACGFEGAPEFPPGCYPLVHDGEVCLRKLKLASCDEFRAYAADERPSVPTECNFCPSPGEAP
;
A
#
# COMPACT_ATOMS: atom_id res chain seq x y z
N MET A 1 -9.45 25.23 -68.02
CA MET A 1 -9.75 25.39 -66.57
C MET A 1 -8.86 24.39 -65.84
N SER A 2 -7.80 24.85 -65.17
CA SER A 2 -6.78 24.01 -64.54
C SER A 2 -6.78 24.22 -63.03
N ALA A 3 -6.78 23.14 -62.24
CA ALA A 3 -6.60 23.16 -60.79
C ALA A 3 -5.17 22.71 -60.43
N PRO A 4 -4.51 23.30 -59.40
CA PRO A 4 -3.10 23.04 -59.10
C PRO A 4 -2.89 21.92 -58.09
N GLY A 5 -1.74 21.25 -58.22
CA GLY A 5 -1.30 20.11 -57.42
C GLY A 5 -0.98 20.42 -55.95
N ARG A 6 -1.18 19.40 -55.10
CA ARG A 6 -0.84 19.38 -53.67
C ARG A 6 0.65 19.09 -53.47
N ALA A 7 1.42 20.09 -53.04
CA ALA A 7 2.80 19.90 -52.59
C ALA A 7 2.84 19.48 -51.11
N ARG A 8 3.40 18.30 -50.82
CA ARG A 8 3.72 17.82 -49.46
C ARG A 8 4.85 18.68 -48.87
N ARG A 9 4.58 19.42 -47.79
CA ARG A 9 5.64 20.07 -46.98
C ARG A 9 6.26 19.05 -46.01
N ARG A 10 7.48 18.60 -46.30
CA ARG A 10 8.39 17.99 -45.32
C ARG A 10 9.11 19.13 -44.59
N GLY A 11 8.71 19.43 -43.36
CA GLY A 11 9.45 20.34 -42.49
C GLY A 11 10.72 19.65 -41.97
N ARG A 12 11.90 20.20 -42.29
CA ARG A 12 13.16 19.81 -41.64
C ARG A 12 13.16 20.39 -40.22
N LEU A 13 13.12 19.53 -39.22
CA LEU A 13 13.40 19.90 -37.83
C LEU A 13 14.85 20.43 -37.75
N ARG A 14 15.03 21.61 -37.15
CA ARG A 14 16.34 22.28 -37.07
C ARG A 14 17.11 21.66 -35.90
N ALA A 15 18.41 21.41 -36.09
CA ALA A 15 19.28 20.79 -35.08
C ALA A 15 19.29 21.52 -33.72
N LYS A 16 18.97 22.82 -33.71
CA LYS A 16 18.82 23.63 -32.49
C LYS A 16 17.64 23.20 -31.61
N ASP A 17 16.56 22.73 -32.23
CA ASP A 17 15.36 22.26 -31.50
C ASP A 17 15.65 20.93 -30.79
N VAL A 18 16.53 20.10 -31.37
CA VAL A 18 16.94 18.81 -30.79
C VAL A 18 17.88 19.00 -29.60
N ALA A 19 18.81 19.96 -29.68
CA ALA A 19 19.74 20.25 -28.58
C ALA A 19 19.02 20.78 -27.33
N SER A 20 17.99 21.62 -27.52
CA SER A 20 17.22 22.19 -26.41
C SER A 20 16.33 21.14 -25.73
N ALA A 21 15.80 20.17 -26.49
CA ALA A 21 15.02 19.07 -25.94
C ALA A 21 15.89 18.09 -25.13
N ALA A 22 17.12 17.82 -25.58
CA ALA A 22 18.06 16.95 -24.88
C ALA A 22 18.55 17.53 -23.54
N ALA A 23 18.74 18.86 -23.46
CA ALA A 23 19.18 19.52 -22.23
C ALA A 23 18.11 19.51 -21.12
N LEU A 24 16.82 19.60 -21.48
CA LEU A 24 15.70 19.51 -20.52
C LEU A 24 15.51 18.10 -19.96
N LEU A 25 15.84 17.06 -20.73
CA LEU A 25 15.77 15.66 -20.30
C LEU A 25 16.88 15.26 -19.32
N LEU A 26 18.02 15.95 -19.32
CA LEU A 26 19.15 15.65 -18.43
C LEU A 26 19.01 16.29 -17.03
N LEU A 27 18.10 17.25 -16.84
CA LEU A 27 17.84 17.91 -15.56
C LEU A 27 16.72 17.28 -14.73
N GLY A 28 15.96 16.32 -15.28
CA GLY A 28 14.83 15.71 -14.59
C GLY A 28 14.89 14.19 -14.62
N GLY A 29 15.60 13.57 -13.66
CA GLY A 29 15.63 12.11 -13.64
C GLY A 29 16.43 11.43 -12.53
N VAL A 30 16.34 11.88 -11.29
CA VAL A 30 16.36 10.93 -10.17
C VAL A 30 14.92 10.81 -9.69
N ALA A 31 14.18 9.88 -10.29
CA ALA A 31 12.91 9.46 -9.71
C ALA A 31 13.23 8.79 -8.36
N PRO A 32 12.52 9.12 -7.28
CA PRO A 32 12.69 8.41 -6.02
C PRO A 32 12.47 6.92 -6.29
N VAL A 33 13.41 6.10 -5.80
CA VAL A 33 13.25 4.66 -5.80
C VAL A 33 12.04 4.33 -4.94
N VAL A 34 11.25 3.33 -5.32
CA VAL A 34 10.20 2.80 -4.44
C VAL A 34 10.88 2.40 -3.12
N GLY A 35 10.63 3.15 -2.05
CA GLY A 35 11.41 3.13 -0.80
C GLY A 35 11.73 4.52 -0.22
N ASP A 36 11.62 5.59 -1.03
CA ASP A 36 11.94 6.97 -0.63
C ASP A 36 10.68 7.80 -0.23
N ILE A 37 9.63 7.13 0.26
CA ILE A 37 8.43 7.83 0.75
C ILE A 37 8.61 8.18 2.22
N GLY A 38 9.42 9.21 2.45
CA GLY A 38 9.51 9.99 3.68
C GLY A 38 9.62 11.46 3.31
N SER A 39 8.50 12.17 3.23
CA SER A 39 8.39 13.56 2.69
C SER A 39 9.22 14.63 3.45
N CYS A 40 9.97 14.24 4.49
CA CYS A 40 10.79 15.12 5.32
C CYS A 40 12.27 14.68 5.42
N GLY A 41 12.73 13.72 4.60
CA GLY A 41 14.12 13.24 4.63
C GLY A 41 14.48 12.37 5.84
N GLN A 42 13.47 11.84 6.55
CA GLN A 42 13.65 10.84 7.60
C GLN A 42 13.52 9.44 7.00
N ALA A 43 14.44 8.55 7.38
CA ALA A 43 14.34 7.14 7.02
C ALA A 43 13.07 6.56 7.68
N PRO A 44 12.27 5.76 6.94
CA PRO A 44 11.08 5.15 7.50
C PRO A 44 11.45 4.07 8.51
N ASP A 45 10.73 4.02 9.63
CA ASP A 45 10.90 2.97 10.63
C ASP A 45 10.14 1.70 10.20
N GLU A 46 10.84 0.57 10.20
CA GLU A 46 10.23 -0.74 9.97
C GLU A 46 9.30 -1.12 11.13
N LEU A 47 8.20 -1.79 10.79
CA LEU A 47 7.19 -2.24 11.73
C LEU A 47 7.71 -3.45 12.51
N ASP A 48 7.80 -3.32 13.84
CA ASP A 48 8.08 -4.44 14.74
C ASP A 48 6.90 -5.43 14.74
N PRO A 49 7.07 -6.68 14.27
CA PRO A 49 5.97 -7.63 14.15
C PRO A 49 5.31 -7.91 15.50
N TYR A 50 6.12 -8.09 16.56
CA TYR A 50 5.59 -8.45 17.86
C TYR A 50 4.73 -7.34 18.45
N LYS A 51 5.22 -6.10 18.44
CA LYS A 51 4.47 -4.93 18.92
C LYS A 51 3.19 -4.74 18.11
N PHE A 52 3.28 -4.84 16.79
CA PHE A 52 2.12 -4.67 15.92
C PHE A 52 1.05 -5.74 16.19
N PHE A 53 1.41 -7.02 16.11
CA PHE A 53 0.43 -8.10 16.25
C PHE A 53 -0.13 -8.20 17.68
N ALA A 54 0.64 -7.85 18.71
CA ALA A 54 0.13 -7.75 20.07
C ALA A 54 -0.94 -6.66 20.21
N LEU A 55 -0.70 -5.47 19.63
CA LEU A 55 -1.69 -4.39 19.62
C LEU A 55 -2.91 -4.73 18.77
N LYS A 56 -2.69 -5.35 17.61
CA LYS A 56 -3.76 -5.82 16.72
C LYS A 56 -4.65 -6.84 17.44
N ALA A 57 -4.08 -7.82 18.12
CA ALA A 57 -4.83 -8.83 18.85
C ALA A 57 -5.68 -8.23 19.97
N GLN A 58 -5.17 -7.23 20.70
CA GLN A 58 -5.96 -6.50 21.70
C GLN A 58 -7.18 -5.79 21.09
N ILE A 59 -7.00 -5.13 19.94
CA ILE A 59 -8.09 -4.45 19.23
C ILE A 59 -9.10 -5.47 18.72
N ASP A 60 -8.63 -6.53 18.08
CA ASP A 60 -9.48 -7.56 17.50
C ASP A 60 -10.31 -8.26 18.59
N CYS A 61 -9.69 -8.60 19.74
CA CYS A 61 -10.39 -9.18 20.87
C CYS A 61 -11.47 -8.23 21.40
N ALA A 62 -11.16 -6.94 21.61
CA ALA A 62 -12.12 -5.95 22.07
C ALA A 62 -13.30 -5.78 21.09
N GLN A 63 -13.04 -5.80 19.78
CA GLN A 63 -14.08 -5.74 18.76
C GLN A 63 -14.94 -7.02 18.75
N CYS A 64 -14.32 -8.19 18.89
CA CYS A 64 -15.04 -9.45 19.01
C CYS A 64 -16.00 -9.44 20.20
N GLU A 65 -15.55 -8.97 21.37
CA GLU A 65 -16.40 -8.84 22.55
C GLU A 65 -17.53 -7.82 22.34
N ALA A 66 -17.21 -6.63 21.82
CA ALA A 66 -18.19 -5.58 21.57
C ALA A 66 -19.27 -5.98 20.55
N CYS A 67 -18.90 -6.76 19.54
CA CYS A 67 -19.77 -7.22 18.47
C CYS A 67 -20.40 -8.61 18.73
N GLY A 68 -20.05 -9.28 19.83
CA GLY A 68 -20.56 -10.60 20.18
C GLY A 68 -20.13 -11.72 19.22
N LEU A 69 -18.90 -11.66 18.69
CA LEU A 69 -18.37 -12.63 17.74
C LEU A 69 -17.58 -13.74 18.43
N GLY A 70 -17.87 -14.99 18.07
CA GLY A 70 -17.21 -16.20 18.61
C GLY A 70 -16.46 -17.01 17.56
N THR A 71 -15.73 -16.35 16.66
CA THR A 71 -14.99 -17.03 15.57
C THR A 71 -13.62 -17.52 16.04
N ARG A 72 -12.94 -18.35 15.23
CA ARG A 72 -11.57 -18.79 15.55
C ARG A 72 -10.58 -17.62 15.58
N ALA A 73 -10.77 -16.63 14.71
CA ALA A 73 -9.96 -15.41 14.71
C ALA A 73 -10.12 -14.64 16.03
N CYS A 74 -11.34 -14.53 16.55
CA CYS A 74 -11.61 -13.93 17.86
C CYS A 74 -10.94 -14.70 19.00
N ALA A 75 -11.06 -16.03 19.01
CA ALA A 75 -10.42 -16.87 20.01
C ALA A 75 -8.88 -16.71 19.99
N ALA A 76 -8.28 -16.66 18.81
CA ALA A 76 -6.84 -16.44 18.65
C ALA A 76 -6.40 -15.04 19.09
N ALA A 77 -7.20 -14.01 18.79
CA ALA A 77 -6.91 -12.64 19.21
C ALA A 77 -6.95 -12.47 20.74
N CYS A 78 -7.98 -13.04 21.39
CA CYS A 78 -8.10 -12.96 22.85
C CYS A 78 -7.10 -13.87 23.59
N GLY A 79 -6.66 -14.96 22.95
CA GLY A 79 -5.62 -15.87 23.46
C GLY A 79 -4.24 -15.61 22.85
N PHE A 80 -3.91 -14.37 22.49
CA PHE A 80 -2.66 -14.07 21.79
C PHE A 80 -1.42 -14.43 22.63
N GLU A 81 -0.60 -15.34 22.12
CA GLU A 81 0.64 -15.79 22.76
C GLU A 81 1.91 -15.42 21.99
N GLY A 82 1.77 -15.02 20.72
CA GLY A 82 2.93 -14.73 19.87
C GLY A 82 2.57 -14.16 18.51
N ALA A 83 3.52 -13.45 17.93
CA ALA A 83 3.38 -12.81 16.63
C ALA A 83 4.03 -13.66 15.52
N PRO A 84 3.40 -13.73 14.33
CA PRO A 84 4.08 -14.21 13.15
C PRO A 84 5.17 -13.20 12.70
N GLU A 85 6.18 -13.70 12.01
CA GLU A 85 7.15 -12.86 11.29
C GLU A 85 6.57 -12.41 9.95
N PHE A 86 7.00 -11.24 9.47
CA PHE A 86 6.72 -10.85 8.09
C PHE A 86 7.53 -11.72 7.12
N PRO A 87 6.97 -12.05 5.93
CA PRO A 87 7.68 -12.87 4.96
C PRO A 87 8.96 -12.17 4.48
N PRO A 88 10.00 -12.93 4.11
CA PRO A 88 11.26 -12.35 3.66
C PRO A 88 11.03 -11.46 2.43
N GLY A 89 11.66 -10.28 2.44
CA GLY A 89 11.48 -9.28 1.38
C GLY A 89 10.25 -8.38 1.55
N CYS A 90 9.46 -8.55 2.62
CA CYS A 90 8.41 -7.62 3.01
C CYS A 90 8.79 -6.89 4.29
N TYR A 91 8.84 -5.56 4.22
CA TYR A 91 9.26 -4.68 5.31
C TYR A 91 8.19 -3.60 5.52
N PRO A 92 7.05 -3.95 6.15
CA PRO A 92 5.99 -2.97 6.41
C PRO A 92 6.51 -1.86 7.30
N LEU A 93 5.98 -0.64 7.15
CA LEU A 93 6.43 0.50 7.95
C LEU A 93 5.55 0.70 9.18
N VAL A 94 6.10 1.35 10.21
CA VAL A 94 5.36 1.74 11.42
C VAL A 94 4.08 2.48 11.06
N HIS A 95 4.15 3.39 10.08
CA HIS A 95 3.00 4.15 9.62
C HIS A 95 1.88 3.26 9.05
N ASP A 96 2.23 2.26 8.23
CA ASP A 96 1.24 1.31 7.68
C ASP A 96 0.54 0.55 8.81
N GLY A 97 1.32 0.12 9.82
CA GLY A 97 0.82 -0.49 11.04
C GLY A 97 -0.21 0.40 11.76
N GLU A 98 0.10 1.68 11.96
CA GLU A 98 -0.79 2.63 12.62
C GLU A 98 -2.10 2.84 11.85
N VAL A 99 -2.03 2.91 10.52
CA VAL A 99 -3.20 3.06 9.66
C VAL A 99 -4.09 1.81 9.73
N CYS A 100 -3.50 0.61 9.67
CA CYS A 100 -4.23 -0.64 9.89
C CYS A 100 -4.92 -0.69 11.25
N LEU A 101 -4.19 -0.44 12.34
CA LEU A 101 -4.75 -0.49 13.70
C LEU A 101 -5.90 0.51 13.87
N ARG A 102 -5.79 1.70 13.24
CA ARG A 102 -6.86 2.69 13.24
C ARG A 102 -8.09 2.19 12.48
N LYS A 103 -7.92 1.59 11.30
CA LYS A 103 -9.04 1.02 10.53
C LYS A 103 -9.79 -0.05 11.34
N LEU A 104 -9.07 -0.93 12.02
CA LEU A 104 -9.68 -1.98 12.87
C LEU A 104 -10.45 -1.39 14.05
N LYS A 105 -9.91 -0.36 14.72
CA LYS A 105 -10.60 0.35 15.81
C LYS A 105 -11.89 1.05 15.39
N LEU A 106 -11.95 1.52 14.14
CA LEU A 106 -13.08 2.28 13.61
C LEU A 106 -14.06 1.41 12.82
N ALA A 107 -13.76 0.14 12.60
CA ALA A 107 -14.63 -0.77 11.88
C ALA A 107 -15.96 -0.94 12.62
N SER A 108 -17.06 -0.88 11.86
CA SER A 108 -18.37 -1.29 12.34
C SER A 108 -18.41 -2.81 12.58
N CYS A 109 -19.37 -3.29 13.37
CA CYS A 109 -19.50 -4.73 13.61
C CYS A 109 -19.76 -5.54 12.33
N ASP A 110 -20.41 -4.95 11.33
CA ASP A 110 -20.66 -5.63 10.05
C ASP A 110 -19.39 -5.75 9.22
N GLU A 111 -18.56 -4.69 9.17
CA GLU A 111 -17.23 -4.75 8.54
C GLU A 111 -16.33 -5.74 9.28
N PHE A 112 -16.28 -5.63 10.62
CA PHE A 112 -15.40 -6.45 11.43
C PHE A 112 -15.78 -7.93 11.39
N ARG A 113 -17.08 -8.25 11.25
CA ARG A 113 -17.53 -9.63 11.03
C ARG A 113 -16.96 -10.23 9.74
N ALA A 114 -16.78 -9.43 8.68
CA ALA A 114 -16.13 -9.89 7.45
C ALA A 114 -14.63 -10.15 7.67
N TYR A 115 -13.96 -9.32 8.47
CA TYR A 115 -12.53 -9.51 8.79
C TYR A 115 -12.28 -10.74 9.68
N ALA A 116 -13.16 -10.98 10.65
CA ALA A 116 -13.04 -12.07 11.62
C ALA A 116 -13.73 -13.37 11.16
N ALA A 117 -14.22 -13.45 9.92
CA ALA A 117 -14.97 -14.60 9.42
C ALA A 117 -14.11 -15.88 9.39
N ASP A 118 -14.69 -17.01 9.80
CA ASP A 118 -14.01 -18.31 9.78
C ASP A 118 -13.77 -18.84 8.36
N GLU A 119 -14.62 -18.42 7.42
CA GLU A 119 -14.54 -18.78 6.00
C GLU A 119 -14.31 -17.52 5.17
N ARG A 120 -13.22 -17.50 4.41
CA ARG A 120 -12.83 -16.41 3.50
C ARG A 120 -12.87 -15.03 4.19
N PRO A 121 -12.10 -14.82 5.27
CA PRO A 121 -11.99 -13.50 5.88
C PRO A 121 -11.51 -12.47 4.86
N SER A 122 -12.10 -11.28 4.88
CA SER A 122 -11.55 -10.16 4.13
C SER A 122 -10.42 -9.50 4.94
N VAL A 123 -9.44 -8.93 4.24
CA VAL A 123 -8.39 -8.13 4.87
C VAL A 123 -8.64 -6.67 4.50
N PRO A 124 -8.71 -5.74 5.48
CA PRO A 124 -8.75 -4.32 5.16
C PRO A 124 -7.53 -3.95 4.31
N THR A 125 -7.70 -3.11 3.29
CA THR A 125 -6.59 -2.74 2.40
C THR A 125 -5.46 -2.07 3.17
N GLU A 126 -5.78 -1.32 4.22
CA GLU A 126 -4.83 -0.72 5.16
C GLU A 126 -3.98 -1.74 5.92
N CYS A 127 -4.44 -2.99 6.03
CA CYS A 127 -3.77 -4.08 6.73
C CYS A 127 -3.12 -5.09 5.76
N ASN A 128 -3.19 -4.86 4.45
CA ASN A 128 -2.65 -5.77 3.44
C ASN A 128 -1.17 -5.44 3.16
N PHE A 129 -0.29 -5.67 4.13
CA PHE A 129 1.11 -5.24 4.03
C PHE A 129 1.96 -6.01 3.01
N CYS A 130 1.65 -7.29 2.79
CA CYS A 130 2.46 -8.18 1.96
C CYS A 130 1.54 -8.98 1.01
N PRO A 131 0.90 -8.34 0.02
CA PRO A 131 0.02 -9.03 -0.91
C PRO A 131 0.78 -10.07 -1.73
N SER A 132 0.14 -11.20 -2.01
CA SER A 132 0.69 -12.20 -2.92
C SER A 132 0.84 -11.62 -4.34
N PRO A 133 1.84 -12.04 -5.12
CA PRO A 133 1.99 -11.58 -6.50
C PRO A 133 0.75 -11.97 -7.32
N GLY A 134 -0.10 -10.98 -7.64
CA GLY A 134 -1.38 -11.15 -8.33
C GLY A 134 -2.59 -10.59 -7.58
N GLU A 135 -2.45 -10.32 -6.28
CA GLU A 135 -3.40 -9.53 -5.49
C GLU A 135 -3.00 -8.05 -5.61
N ALA A 136 -3.71 -7.31 -6.46
CA ALA A 136 -3.62 -5.86 -6.44
C ALA A 136 -4.19 -5.33 -5.10
N PRO A 137 -3.62 -4.25 -4.54
CA PRO A 137 -4.12 -3.65 -3.30
C PRO A 137 -5.55 -3.11 -3.44
#